data_AF-A0A938SUR1-F1
#
_entry.id   AF-A0A938SUR1-F1
#
_cell.length_a   1.000
_cell.length_b   1.000
_cell.length_c   1.000
_cell.angle_alpha   90.00
_cell.angle_beta   90.00
_cell.angle_gamma   90.00
#
_symmetry.space_group_name_H-M   'P 1'
#
loop_
_entity.id
_entity.type
_entity.pdbx_description
1 polymer ?
#
loop_
_entity_poly.entity_id
_entity_poly.type
_entity_poly.pdbx_seq_one_letter_code
_entity_poly.pdbx_strand_id
1 'polypeptide(L)'
;MSRTQFLSLIALNAVLLAALALVSLSGSASAQARQRGSYILISSGVTGTPLSVVYVIDETNNELVALAWDDTSKKMNYVGYRNIAADSMQARRGGR
;
A
#
# COMPACT_ATOMS: atom_id res chain seq x y z
N MET A 1 18.55 -43.63 30.87
CA MET A 1 18.61 -42.96 29.55
C MET A 1 20.05 -43.05 29.06
N SER A 2 20.31 -43.65 27.90
CA SER A 2 21.69 -43.79 27.42
C SER A 2 22.22 -42.44 26.91
N ARG A 3 23.54 -42.21 27.00
CA ARG A 3 24.18 -40.99 26.48
C ARG A 3 23.82 -40.72 25.01
N THR A 4 23.64 -41.76 24.21
CA THR A 4 23.25 -41.66 22.80
C THR A 4 21.81 -41.18 22.60
N GLN A 5 20.87 -41.60 23.45
CA GLN A 5 19.49 -41.11 23.43
C GLN A 5 19.42 -39.63 23.82
N PHE A 6 20.17 -39.23 24.84
CA PHE A 6 20.24 -37.85 25.30
C PHE A 6 20.81 -36.92 24.22
N LEU A 7 21.90 -37.31 23.56
CA LEU A 7 22.49 -36.55 22.46
C LEU A 7 21.57 -36.46 21.24
N SER A 8 20.84 -37.53 20.93
CA SER A 8 19.84 -37.54 19.84
C SER A 8 18.71 -36.53 20.09
N LEU A 9 18.20 -36.47 21.33
CA LEU A 9 17.19 -35.49 21.73
C LEU A 9 17.69 -34.05 21.63
N ILE A 10 18.94 -33.79 22.01
CA ILE A 10 19.55 -32.46 21.88
C ILE A 10 19.66 -32.07 20.41
N ALA A 11 20.19 -32.96 19.57
CA ALA A 11 20.34 -32.72 18.15
C ALA A 11 18.99 -32.44 17.48
N LEU A 12 17.97 -33.23 17.80
CA LEU A 12 16.62 -33.05 17.27
C LEU A 12 16.04 -31.68 17.68
N ASN A 13 16.13 -31.30 18.95
CA ASN A 13 15.63 -30.01 19.40
C ASN A 13 16.39 -28.84 18.77
N ALA A 14 17.70 -28.95 18.57
CA ALA A 14 18.50 -27.93 17.89
C ALA A 14 18.05 -27.76 16.42
N VAL A 15 17.78 -28.85 15.72
CA VAL A 15 17.24 -28.83 14.34
C VAL A 15 15.86 -28.17 14.32
N LEU A 16 14.97 -28.53 15.26
CA LEU A 16 13.64 -27.94 15.35
C LEU A 16 13.69 -26.43 15.64
N LEU A 17 14.57 -25.99 16.53
CA LEU A 17 14.77 -24.56 16.80
C LEU A 17 15.33 -23.81 15.58
N ALA A 18 16.27 -24.41 14.86
CA ALA A 18 16.80 -23.82 13.63
C ALA A 18 15.71 -23.68 12.55
N ALA A 19 14.87 -24.71 12.38
CA ALA A 19 13.74 -24.67 11.46
C ALA A 19 12.71 -23.59 11.86
N LEU A 20 12.40 -23.49 13.16
CA LEU A 20 11.49 -22.46 13.68
C LEU A 20 12.05 -21.05 13.45
N ALA A 21 13.35 -20.84 13.68
CA ALA A 21 14.00 -19.56 13.45
C ALA A 21 13.95 -19.16 11.96
N LEU A 22 14.21 -20.10 11.05
CA LEU A 22 14.11 -19.85 9.61
C LEU A 22 12.71 -19.40 9.18
N VAL A 23 11.66 -20.03 9.72
CA VAL A 23 10.27 -19.64 9.41
C VAL A 23 9.92 -18.31 10.05
N SER A 24 10.30 -18.10 11.31
CA SER A 24 9.92 -16.92 12.08
C SER A 24 10.64 -15.64 11.65
N LEU A 25 11.83 -15.78 11.05
CA LEU A 25 12.63 -14.69 10.50
C LEU A 25 12.40 -14.49 8.99
N SER A 26 11.65 -15.38 8.34
CA SER A 26 11.20 -15.14 6.98
C SER A 26 10.27 -13.92 7.00
N GLY A 27 10.62 -12.90 6.21
CA GLY A 27 10.08 -11.55 6.34
C GLY A 27 8.55 -11.50 6.33
N SER A 28 7.99 -10.54 7.08
CA SER A 28 6.55 -10.30 7.11
C SER A 28 6.02 -10.13 5.69
N ALA A 29 4.97 -10.87 5.34
CA ALA A 29 4.30 -10.70 4.06
C ALA A 29 3.89 -9.23 3.90
N SER A 30 4.33 -8.57 2.83
CA SER A 30 4.07 -7.14 2.57
C SER A 30 2.56 -6.80 2.53
N ALA A 31 1.71 -7.81 2.36
CA ALA A 31 0.26 -7.68 2.42
C ALA A 31 -0.30 -7.41 3.83
N GLN A 32 0.40 -7.80 4.91
CA GLN A 32 -0.06 -7.61 6.29
C GLN A 32 0.32 -6.24 6.88
N ALA A 33 1.28 -5.54 6.28
CA ALA A 33 1.78 -4.26 6.77
C ALA A 33 1.15 -3.04 6.04
N ARG A 34 0.07 -3.22 5.27
CA ARG A 34 -0.62 -2.06 4.70
C ARG A 34 -1.52 -1.46 5.78
N GLN A 35 -1.09 -0.32 6.32
CA GLN A 35 -1.96 0.55 7.11
C GLN A 35 -3.28 0.71 6.33
N ARG A 36 -4.42 0.53 7.01
CA ARG A 36 -5.74 0.67 6.40
C ARG A 36 -5.75 1.99 5.61
N GLY A 37 -5.93 1.90 4.30
CA GLY A 37 -5.93 3.08 3.44
C GLY A 37 -7.03 4.03 3.90
N SER A 38 -6.66 5.29 4.15
CA SER A 38 -7.62 6.37 4.37
C SER A 38 -7.83 7.06 3.03
N TYR A 39 -9.08 7.12 2.59
CA TYR A 39 -9.43 7.64 1.27
C TYR A 39 -10.42 8.79 1.40
N ILE A 40 -10.10 9.91 0.77
CA ILE A 40 -11.04 11.01 0.58
C ILE A 40 -11.50 11.01 -0.89
N LEU A 41 -12.81 11.13 -1.09
CA LEU A 41 -13.44 11.27 -2.39
C LEU A 41 -14.07 12.65 -2.48
N ILE A 42 -13.69 13.41 -3.51
CA ILE A 42 -14.26 14.74 -3.78
C ILE A 42 -14.77 14.75 -5.22
N SER A 43 -16.07 14.97 -5.39
CA SER A 43 -16.65 15.20 -6.70
C SER A 43 -16.62 16.68 -7.06
N SER A 44 -16.34 16.97 -8.32
CA SER A 44 -16.48 18.32 -8.88
C SER A 44 -17.09 18.24 -10.27
N GLY A 45 -18.01 19.15 -10.58
CA GLY A 45 -18.42 19.42 -11.94
C GLY A 45 -17.39 20.34 -12.60
N VAL A 46 -16.94 20.01 -13.80
CA VAL A 46 -16.07 20.91 -14.57
C VAL A 46 -16.95 21.92 -15.31
N THR A 47 -16.82 23.20 -14.98
CA THR A 47 -17.59 24.25 -15.65
C THR A 47 -17.27 24.27 -17.16
N GLY A 48 -18.32 24.21 -17.99
CA GLY A 48 -18.17 24.20 -19.45
C GLY A 48 -17.90 22.83 -20.07
N THR A 49 -17.96 21.73 -19.30
CA THR A 49 -17.85 20.37 -19.84
C THR A 49 -18.89 19.47 -19.16
N PRO A 50 -19.52 18.51 -19.87
CA PRO A 50 -20.44 17.55 -19.24
C PRO A 50 -19.73 16.50 -18.36
N LEU A 51 -18.39 16.57 -18.26
CA LEU A 51 -17.59 15.64 -17.48
C LEU A 51 -17.71 15.96 -15.99
N SER A 52 -18.17 14.98 -15.22
CA SER A 52 -18.10 15.01 -13.76
C SER A 52 -16.82 14.29 -13.33
N VAL A 53 -15.96 14.98 -12.58
CA VAL A 53 -14.67 14.43 -12.14
C VAL A 53 -14.75 14.09 -10.66
N VAL A 54 -14.28 12.91 -10.31
CA VAL A 54 -14.09 12.45 -8.93
C VAL A 54 -12.59 12.36 -8.68
N TYR A 55 -12.14 13.11 -7.68
CA TYR A 55 -10.78 13.03 -7.16
C TYR A 55 -10.75 12.03 -6.00
N VAL A 56 -9.86 11.05 -6.10
CA VAL A 56 -9.58 10.05 -5.08
C VAL A 56 -8.23 10.37 -4.47
N ILE A 57 -8.19 10.62 -3.17
CA ILE A 57 -6.96 10.90 -2.42
C ILE A 57 -6.70 9.71 -1.52
N ASP A 58 -5.57 9.02 -1.71
CA ASP A 58 -5.02 8.05 -0.77
C ASP A 58 -4.10 8.80 0.20
N GLU A 59 -4.60 9.06 1.40
CA GLU A 59 -3.84 9.80 2.42
C GLU A 59 -2.64 9.00 2.93
N THR A 60 -2.71 7.68 2.89
CA THR A 60 -1.64 6.80 3.36
C THR A 60 -0.44 6.85 2.40
N ASN A 61 -0.72 6.87 1.09
CA ASN A 61 0.33 6.85 0.06
C ASN A 61 0.66 8.25 -0.49
N ASN A 62 -0.08 9.30 -0.10
CA ASN A 62 -0.01 10.66 -0.67
C ASN A 62 -0.26 10.69 -2.18
N GLU A 63 -1.24 9.91 -2.63
CA GLU A 63 -1.57 9.78 -4.04
C GLU A 63 -2.91 10.43 -4.33
N LEU A 64 -3.02 11.09 -5.48
CA LEU A 64 -4.26 11.63 -6.00
C LEU A 64 -4.50 11.06 -7.39
N VAL A 65 -5.68 10.48 -7.59
CA VAL A 65 -6.16 9.99 -8.87
C VAL A 65 -7.42 10.75 -9.25
N ALA A 66 -7.45 11.29 -10.46
CA ALA A 66 -8.63 11.90 -11.03
C ALA A 66 -9.32 10.91 -11.98
N LEU A 67 -10.62 10.72 -11.78
CA LEU A 67 -11.47 9.88 -12.62
C LEU A 67 -12.62 10.73 -13.17
N ALA A 68 -12.90 10.62 -14.47
CA ALA A 68 -14.04 11.28 -15.09
C ALA A 68 -15.16 10.27 -15.33
N TRP A 69 -16.35 10.61 -14.89
CA TRP A 69 -17.55 9.87 -15.26
C TRP A 69 -17.95 10.24 -16.69
N ASP A 70 -17.99 9.23 -17.55
CA ASP A 70 -18.60 9.32 -18.87
C ASP A 70 -20.05 8.87 -18.77
N ASP A 71 -20.96 9.84 -18.92
CA ASP A 71 -22.39 9.58 -18.82
C ASP A 71 -22.97 8.84 -20.03
N THR A 72 -22.26 8.80 -21.16
CA THR A 72 -22.70 8.04 -22.34
C THR A 72 -22.38 6.56 -22.16
N SER A 73 -21.14 6.23 -21.80
CA SER A 73 -20.70 4.84 -21.64
C SER A 73 -20.97 4.27 -20.25
N LYS A 74 -21.40 5.10 -19.29
CA LYS A 74 -21.62 4.77 -17.88
C LYS A 74 -20.38 4.15 -17.23
N LYS A 75 -19.22 4.74 -17.49
CA LYS A 75 -17.91 4.27 -17.01
C LYS A 75 -17.08 5.38 -16.40
N MET A 76 -16.20 4.98 -15.46
CA MET A 76 -15.15 5.83 -14.93
C MET A 76 -13.92 5.73 -15.83
N ASN A 77 -13.54 6.85 -16.43
CA ASN A 77 -12.34 6.97 -17.24
C ASN A 77 -11.22 7.59 -16.41
N TYR A 78 -10.02 7.02 -16.49
CA TYR A 78 -8.85 7.60 -15.85
C TYR A 78 -8.51 8.94 -16.51
N VAL A 79 -8.31 9.98 -15.70
CA VAL A 79 -7.94 11.33 -16.15
C VAL A 79 -6.48 11.60 -15.87
N GLY A 80 -6.01 11.25 -14.67
CA GLY A 80 -4.64 11.57 -14.28
C GLY A 80 -4.28 11.12 -12.87
N TYR A 81 -2.98 11.25 -12.58
CA TYR A 81 -2.35 10.88 -11.32
C TYR A 81 -1.41 12.01 -10.87
N ARG A 82 -1.36 12.24 -9.56
CA ARG A 82 -0.42 13.15 -8.90
C ARG A 82 0.10 12.49 -7.61
N ASN A 83 1.35 12.79 -7.28
CA ASN A 83 1.90 12.51 -5.96
C ASN A 83 1.91 13.81 -5.16
N ILE A 84 1.07 13.89 -4.13
CA ILE A 84 0.82 15.11 -3.36
C ILE A 84 2.09 15.52 -2.59
N ALA A 85 2.86 14.55 -2.10
CA ALA A 85 4.10 14.83 -1.38
C ALA A 85 5.14 15.49 -2.29
N ALA A 86 5.31 14.98 -3.52
CA ALA A 86 6.18 15.58 -4.53
C ALA A 86 5.72 17.00 -4.91
N ASP A 87 4.43 17.18 -5.16
CA ASP A 87 3.84 18.48 -5.49
C ASP A 87 4.04 19.49 -4.35
N SER A 88 3.88 19.06 -3.10
CA SER A 88 4.10 19.92 -1.92
C SER A 88 5.55 20.37 -1.77
N MET A 89 6.52 19.48 -2.07
CA MET A 89 7.94 19.84 -2.05
C MET A 89 8.29 20.81 -3.16
N GLN A 90 7.71 20.64 -4.35
CA GLN A 90 7.91 21.55 -5.47
C GLN A 90 7.32 22.93 -5.18
N ALA A 91 6.10 22.99 -4.63
CA ALA A 91 5.46 24.24 -4.22
C ALA A 91 6.31 25.02 -3.20
N ARG A 92 6.90 24.32 -2.22
CA ARG A 92 7.80 24.93 -1.22
C ARG A 92 9.09 25.50 -1.82
N ARG A 93 9.60 24.92 -2.90
CA ARG A 93 10.81 25.40 -3.58
C ARG A 93 10.53 26.57 -4.51
N GLY A 94 9.37 26.61 -5.16
CA GLY A 94 8.95 27.68 -6.07
C GLY A 94 8.39 28.93 -5.38
N GLY A 95 8.11 28.88 -4.08
CA GLY A 95 7.62 30.00 -3.28
C GLY A 95 8.71 30.85 -2.62
N ARG A 96 9.96 30.82 -3.11
CA ARG A 96 11.07 31.68 -2.66
C ARG A 96 11.48 32.64 -3.76
#